data_AF-A0A356TC52-F1
#
_entry.id   AF-A0A356TC52-F1
#
_cell.length_a   1.000
_cell.length_b   1.000
_cell.length_c   1.000
_cell.angle_alpha   90.00
_cell.angle_beta   90.00
_cell.angle_gamma   90.00
#
_symmetry.space_group_name_H-M   'P 1'
#
loop_
_entity.id
_entity.type
_entity.pdbx_description
1 polymer ?
#
loop_
_entity_poly.entity_id
_entity_poly.type
_entity_poly.pdbx_seq_one_letter_code
_entity_poly.pdbx_strand_id
1 'polypeptide(L)'
;MPPAPPDAAPPVEDEGVEPLPPFTLAELSVEDARGEAWDPDDACSWPTIRLRFGQPLFEADAVWLLEGEPDPDTADDLSARPLRVATERRVVESEITLEGDALTLRPTRRLEAGATYTVAVAAWARSAASGETLEAPQLAPLTVSRSPEAGGAVRGAWPPDGADAVDAEMSALFVAFDGAIEDPSRAVRLRREGGEVVATDAHALPCADAETWPDGLCAVLRPRAPLAPGSAHVIEVETDLLDATGAPVGPWAARFTTRLDAGEPPAPLALTCHPDEQALEVGCTLVDDRSVTFRLAATEAVRVRVEAAGRRLLAVAPRGDATLRLDGLSPEATVRP
;
A
#
# COMPACT_ATOMS: atom_id res chain seq x y z
N MET A 1 -57.11 70.76 29.15
CA MET A 1 -56.17 69.66 29.41
C MET A 1 -56.18 68.78 28.16
N PRO A 2 -55.09 68.70 27.39
CA PRO A 2 -55.01 67.78 26.25
C PRO A 2 -54.85 66.32 26.75
N PRO A 3 -55.29 65.31 25.97
CA PRO A 3 -55.11 63.90 26.33
C PRO A 3 -53.64 63.48 26.19
N ALA A 4 -53.18 62.62 27.09
CA ALA A 4 -51.83 62.07 27.10
C ALA A 4 -51.60 61.15 25.87
N PRO A 5 -50.39 61.12 25.30
CA PRO A 5 -50.06 60.21 24.21
C PRO A 5 -50.06 58.75 24.70
N PRO A 6 -50.40 57.77 23.84
CA PRO A 6 -50.41 56.36 24.20
C PRO A 6 -48.99 55.87 24.50
N ASP A 7 -48.86 55.07 25.57
CA ASP A 7 -47.62 54.41 25.98
C ASP A 7 -47.00 53.65 24.81
N ALA A 8 -45.72 53.94 24.55
CA ALA A 8 -44.92 53.12 23.65
C ALA A 8 -44.81 51.71 24.23
N ALA A 9 -45.20 50.71 23.46
CA ALA A 9 -44.97 49.32 23.81
C ALA A 9 -43.47 49.09 24.07
N PRO A 10 -43.10 48.26 25.06
CA PRO A 10 -41.71 47.95 25.34
C PRO A 10 -41.08 47.31 24.09
N PRO A 11 -39.77 47.54 23.85
CA PRO A 11 -39.05 46.87 22.77
C PRO A 11 -39.16 45.36 22.98
N VAL A 12 -39.53 44.66 21.91
CA VAL A 12 -39.47 43.20 21.85
C VAL A 12 -38.00 42.84 22.04
N GLU A 13 -37.70 42.14 23.14
CA GLU A 13 -36.38 41.55 23.34
C GLU A 13 -36.12 40.59 22.19
N ASP A 14 -35.05 40.85 21.45
CA ASP A 14 -34.55 40.00 20.36
C ASP A 14 -34.27 38.63 21.00
N GLU A 15 -35.17 37.67 20.78
CA GLU A 15 -35.03 36.31 21.28
C GLU A 15 -33.69 35.79 20.78
N GLY A 16 -32.76 35.59 21.72
CA GLY A 16 -31.35 35.35 21.46
C GLY A 16 -31.14 34.30 20.38
N VAL A 17 -30.73 34.76 19.20
CA VAL A 17 -30.15 33.90 18.18
C VAL A 17 -28.86 33.34 18.79
N GLU A 18 -28.89 32.06 19.13
CA GLU A 18 -27.71 31.36 19.61
C GLU A 18 -26.61 31.53 18.54
N PRO A 19 -25.43 32.06 18.90
CA PRO A 19 -24.39 32.37 17.92
C PRO A 19 -23.98 31.07 17.23
N LEU A 20 -23.88 31.12 15.90
CA LEU A 20 -23.39 29.99 15.12
C LEU A 20 -22.00 29.57 15.62
N PRO A 21 -21.72 28.27 15.71
CA PRO A 21 -20.38 27.79 16.08
C PRO A 21 -19.34 28.29 15.05
N PRO A 22 -18.07 28.43 15.42
CA PRO A 22 -17.04 28.88 14.47
C PRO A 22 -16.89 27.90 13.31
N PHE A 23 -16.65 28.42 12.10
CA PHE A 23 -16.31 27.58 10.95
C PHE A 23 -14.84 27.16 11.04
N THR A 24 -14.62 25.91 11.41
CA THR A 24 -13.31 25.23 11.55
C THR A 24 -13.50 23.73 11.31
N LEU A 25 -12.43 23.00 10.98
CA LEU A 25 -12.41 21.55 11.19
C LEU A 25 -12.58 21.29 12.69
N ALA A 26 -13.62 20.55 13.04
CA ALA A 26 -13.96 20.19 14.41
C ALA A 26 -13.46 18.78 14.76
N GLU A 27 -13.52 17.85 13.79
CA GLU A 27 -13.14 16.45 13.99
C GLU A 27 -12.52 15.88 12.72
N LEU A 28 -11.46 15.09 12.88
CA LEU A 28 -10.89 14.23 11.85
C LEU A 28 -10.90 12.80 12.40
N SER A 29 -11.51 11.88 11.66
CA SER A 29 -11.52 10.46 12.00
C SER A 29 -11.09 9.62 10.81
N VAL A 30 -10.35 8.55 11.07
CA VAL A 30 -9.90 7.60 10.07
C VAL A 30 -10.56 6.27 10.36
N GLU A 31 -11.16 5.67 9.34
CA GLU A 31 -11.78 4.35 9.43
C GLU A 31 -11.24 3.44 8.33
N ASP A 32 -11.23 2.13 8.55
CA ASP A 32 -10.99 1.17 7.48
C ASP A 32 -12.25 0.80 6.69
N ALA A 33 -12.11 -0.15 5.75
CA ALA A 33 -13.21 -0.61 4.92
C ALA A 33 -14.29 -1.39 5.71
N ARG A 34 -14.00 -1.86 6.93
CA ARG A 34 -14.99 -2.42 7.85
C ARG A 34 -15.65 -1.36 8.74
N GLY A 35 -15.17 -0.12 8.70
CA GLY A 35 -15.65 0.98 9.54
C GLY A 35 -15.05 0.96 10.94
N GLU A 36 -13.97 0.20 11.17
CA GLU A 36 -13.23 0.25 12.42
C GLU A 36 -12.38 1.51 12.47
N ALA A 37 -12.32 2.17 13.62
CA ALA A 37 -11.59 3.42 13.78
C ALA A 37 -10.08 3.17 13.96
N TRP A 38 -9.28 4.01 13.31
CA TRP A 38 -7.83 3.99 13.36
C TRP A 38 -7.28 5.32 13.86
N ASP A 39 -6.13 5.27 14.54
CA ASP A 39 -5.37 6.47 14.90
C ASP A 39 -4.80 7.10 13.61
N PRO A 40 -4.97 8.41 13.35
CA PRO A 40 -4.36 9.07 12.21
C PRO A 40 -2.83 8.92 12.12
N ASP A 41 -2.13 8.72 13.25
CA ASP A 41 -0.68 8.51 13.29
C ASP A 41 -0.26 7.05 13.06
N ASP A 42 -1.22 6.12 12.93
CA ASP A 42 -0.98 4.69 12.68
C ASP A 42 -2.07 4.09 11.77
N ALA A 43 -2.46 4.81 10.72
CA ALA A 43 -3.63 4.51 9.90
C ALA A 43 -3.48 3.27 9.00
N CYS A 44 -4.61 2.72 8.55
CA CYS A 44 -4.67 1.69 7.52
C CYS A 44 -4.30 2.22 6.12
N SER A 45 -3.97 1.31 5.20
CA SER A 45 -3.49 1.61 3.84
C SER A 45 -4.61 1.99 2.86
N TRP A 46 -5.87 1.68 3.19
CA TRP A 46 -7.07 2.07 2.45
C TRP A 46 -8.05 2.83 3.36
N PRO A 47 -7.68 4.03 3.83
CA PRO A 47 -8.48 4.74 4.81
C PRO A 47 -9.71 5.39 4.18
N THR A 48 -10.82 5.37 4.91
CA THR A 48 -11.89 6.35 4.77
C THR A 48 -11.62 7.47 5.78
N ILE A 49 -11.25 8.64 5.28
CA ILE A 49 -10.96 9.81 6.12
C ILE A 49 -12.23 10.66 6.17
N ARG A 50 -12.73 10.94 7.35
CA ARG A 50 -13.90 11.81 7.55
C ARG A 50 -13.49 13.07 8.28
N LEU A 51 -13.97 14.18 7.76
CA LEU A 51 -13.80 15.52 8.29
C LEU A 51 -15.17 16.04 8.69
N ARG A 52 -15.29 16.54 9.91
CA ARG A 52 -16.48 17.30 10.33
C ARG A 52 -16.11 18.73 10.61
N PHE A 53 -16.90 19.63 10.08
CA PHE A 53 -16.75 21.06 10.25
C PHE A 53 -17.76 21.59 11.28
N GLY A 54 -17.43 22.67 11.97
CA GLY A 54 -18.37 23.32 12.89
C GLY A 54 -19.63 23.85 12.20
N GLN A 55 -19.58 24.07 10.88
CA GLN A 55 -20.71 24.45 10.05
C GLN A 55 -20.65 23.70 8.70
N PRO A 56 -21.80 23.55 7.98
CA PRO A 56 -21.82 22.93 6.66
C PRO A 56 -20.84 23.55 5.67
N LEU A 57 -20.10 22.72 4.93
CA LEU A 57 -19.16 23.17 3.92
C LEU A 57 -19.89 23.50 2.61
N PHE A 58 -19.52 24.58 1.94
CA PHE A 58 -20.14 25.00 0.67
C PHE A 58 -19.76 24.10 -0.50
N GLU A 59 -18.47 23.80 -0.63
CA GLU A 59 -17.92 22.98 -1.70
C GLU A 59 -16.64 22.27 -1.24
N ALA A 60 -16.33 21.14 -1.88
CA ALA A 60 -15.22 20.27 -1.48
C ALA A 60 -13.88 20.64 -2.14
N ASP A 61 -13.84 21.66 -2.99
CA ASP A 61 -12.66 22.06 -3.79
C ASP A 61 -11.52 22.67 -2.95
N ALA A 62 -11.73 22.82 -1.65
CA ALA A 62 -10.80 23.35 -0.67
C ALA A 62 -10.21 22.26 0.24
N VAL A 63 -10.44 20.97 -0.07
CA VAL A 63 -9.99 19.84 0.75
C VAL A 63 -9.20 18.84 -0.09
N TRP A 64 -8.04 18.42 0.41
CA TRP A 64 -7.17 17.46 -0.26
C TRP A 64 -6.52 16.49 0.70
N LEU A 65 -6.14 15.32 0.17
CA LEU A 65 -5.10 14.48 0.71
C LEU A 65 -3.80 14.74 -0.08
N LEU A 66 -2.72 15.04 0.60
CA LEU A 66 -1.42 15.35 -0.01
C LEU A 66 -0.36 14.34 0.44
N GLU A 67 0.55 13.94 -0.45
CA GLU A 67 1.73 13.15 -0.11
C GLU A 67 2.71 13.96 0.73
N GLY A 68 3.33 13.34 1.73
CA GLY A 68 4.35 13.96 2.58
C GLY A 68 3.80 14.69 3.80
N GLU A 69 4.72 15.10 4.67
CA GLU A 69 4.42 15.81 5.92
C GLU A 69 3.87 17.22 5.68
N PRO A 70 3.11 17.77 6.64
CA PRO A 70 2.73 19.17 6.64
C PRO A 70 3.97 20.06 6.70
N ASP A 71 4.06 21.04 5.81
CA ASP A 71 5.18 21.98 5.77
C ASP A 71 4.70 23.43 5.54
N PRO A 72 5.53 24.44 5.90
CA PRO A 72 5.15 25.84 5.76
C PRO A 72 4.88 26.28 4.32
N ASP A 73 5.58 25.72 3.32
CA ASP A 73 5.39 26.11 1.92
C ASP A 73 4.00 25.67 1.43
N THR A 74 3.55 24.49 1.88
CA THR A 74 2.21 23.95 1.62
C THR A 74 1.13 24.77 2.33
N ALA A 75 1.36 25.17 3.58
CA ALA A 75 0.44 26.06 4.30
C ALA A 75 0.31 27.43 3.61
N ASP A 76 1.43 28.01 3.19
CA ASP A 76 1.44 29.28 2.46
C ASP A 76 0.68 29.18 1.13
N ASP A 77 0.82 28.06 0.43
CA ASP A 77 0.11 27.82 -0.83
C ASP A 77 -1.40 27.62 -0.63
N LEU A 78 -1.79 26.91 0.44
CA LEU A 78 -3.20 26.70 0.81
C LEU A 78 -3.88 27.93 1.41
N SER A 79 -3.19 29.08 1.46
CA SER A 79 -3.77 30.36 1.87
C SER A 79 -4.41 31.15 0.73
N ALA A 80 -4.02 30.91 -0.53
CA ALA A 80 -4.67 31.51 -1.71
C ALA A 80 -4.72 30.58 -2.93
N ARG A 81 -5.79 30.69 -3.74
CA ARG A 81 -5.95 29.94 -4.99
C ARG A 81 -5.40 30.70 -6.21
N PRO A 82 -4.93 30.03 -7.28
CA PRO A 82 -4.83 28.57 -7.45
C PRO A 82 -3.62 27.98 -6.72
N LEU A 83 -3.64 26.65 -6.52
CA LEU A 83 -2.49 25.91 -5.99
C LEU A 83 -1.26 26.06 -6.90
N ARG A 84 -0.07 26.07 -6.31
CA ARG A 84 1.19 25.93 -7.05
C ARG A 84 1.32 24.50 -7.57
N VAL A 85 1.97 24.39 -8.73
CA VAL A 85 2.31 23.10 -9.36
C VAL A 85 3.05 22.14 -8.42
N ALA A 86 3.83 22.65 -7.47
CA ALA A 86 4.51 21.82 -6.48
C ALA A 86 3.54 21.10 -5.54
N THR A 87 2.51 21.80 -5.05
CA THR A 87 1.45 21.25 -4.19
C THR A 87 0.50 20.35 -4.98
N GLU A 88 0.13 20.75 -6.20
CA GLU A 88 -0.72 19.94 -7.10
C GLU A 88 -0.11 18.56 -7.37
N ARG A 89 1.22 18.47 -7.52
CA ARG A 89 1.92 17.19 -7.72
C ARG A 89 1.87 16.24 -6.53
N ARG A 90 1.56 16.77 -5.34
CA ARG A 90 1.42 15.97 -4.12
C ARG A 90 0.00 15.50 -3.91
N VAL A 91 -0.98 15.97 -4.68
CA VAL A 91 -2.39 15.61 -4.50
C VAL A 91 -2.56 14.11 -4.75
N VAL A 92 -3.04 13.41 -3.73
CA VAL A 92 -3.50 12.04 -3.83
C VAL A 92 -4.93 12.08 -4.33
N GLU A 93 -5.16 11.53 -5.52
CA GLU A 93 -6.50 11.41 -6.08
C GLU A 93 -7.41 10.67 -5.09
N SER A 94 -8.56 11.27 -4.81
CA SER A 94 -9.50 10.78 -3.81
C SER A 94 -10.93 10.98 -4.31
N GLU A 95 -11.78 10.01 -4.04
CA GLU A 95 -13.23 10.20 -4.10
C GLU A 95 -13.64 11.10 -2.92
N ILE A 96 -14.39 12.15 -3.23
CA ILE A 96 -14.83 13.12 -2.22
C ILE A 96 -16.35 13.17 -2.20
N THR A 97 -16.93 12.91 -1.03
CA THR A 97 -18.38 13.03 -0.80
C THR A 97 -18.63 14.07 0.28
N LEU A 98 -19.51 15.03 -0.01
CA LEU A 98 -19.89 16.10 0.92
C LEU A 98 -21.36 15.94 1.34
N GLU A 99 -21.59 15.80 2.63
CA GLU A 99 -22.89 15.62 3.25
C GLU A 99 -23.06 16.58 4.43
N GLY A 100 -23.56 17.80 4.13
CA GLY A 100 -23.77 18.82 5.15
C GLY A 100 -22.46 19.35 5.75
N ASP A 101 -22.24 19.07 7.03
CA ASP A 101 -21.03 19.41 7.79
C ASP A 101 -19.96 18.31 7.77
N ALA A 102 -20.24 17.18 7.13
CA ALA A 102 -19.30 16.08 6.99
C ALA A 102 -18.77 15.96 5.55
N LEU A 103 -17.47 15.76 5.41
CA LEU A 103 -16.81 15.44 4.15
C LEU A 103 -16.03 14.13 4.31
N THR A 104 -16.22 13.22 3.37
CA THR A 104 -15.50 11.94 3.31
C THR A 104 -14.52 11.96 2.14
N LEU A 105 -13.26 11.63 2.43
CA LEU A 105 -12.20 11.39 1.46
C LEU A 105 -11.87 9.90 1.44
N ARG A 106 -11.84 9.31 0.24
CA ARG A 106 -11.35 7.95 0.01
C ARG A 106 -10.29 7.96 -1.08
N PRO A 107 -9.02 7.67 -0.78
CA PRO A 107 -7.98 7.57 -1.80
C PRO A 107 -8.38 6.57 -2.88
N THR A 108 -8.13 6.89 -4.15
CA THR A 108 -8.40 5.96 -5.28
C THR A 108 -7.33 4.90 -5.44
N ARG A 109 -6.22 5.04 -4.69
CA ARG A 109 -5.10 4.10 -4.64
C ARG A 109 -4.73 3.80 -3.20
N ARG A 110 -4.12 2.63 -2.98
CA ARG A 110 -3.51 2.26 -1.71
C ARG A 110 -2.45 3.30 -1.31
N LEU A 111 -2.45 3.67 -0.04
CA LEU A 111 -1.41 4.48 0.57
C LEU A 111 -0.21 3.60 0.96
N GLU A 112 1.00 4.14 0.83
CA GLU A 112 2.22 3.38 1.06
C GLU A 112 2.47 3.15 2.56
N ALA A 113 2.76 1.91 2.95
CA ALA A 113 3.01 1.56 4.34
C ALA A 113 4.20 2.34 4.92
N GLY A 114 4.03 2.96 6.07
CA GLY A 114 5.05 3.78 6.72
C GLY A 114 5.28 5.16 6.08
N ALA A 115 4.50 5.55 5.08
CA ALA A 115 4.54 6.90 4.52
C ALA A 115 3.61 7.84 5.29
N THR A 116 3.96 9.13 5.28
CA THR A 116 3.15 10.20 5.87
C THR A 116 2.49 11.02 4.76
N TYR A 117 1.25 11.38 5.00
CA TYR A 117 0.39 12.20 4.17
C TYR A 117 -0.14 13.37 5.00
N THR A 118 -0.72 14.35 4.33
CA THR A 118 -1.35 15.52 4.96
C THR A 118 -2.79 15.64 4.49
N VAL A 119 -3.73 15.61 5.44
CA VAL A 119 -5.11 16.03 5.19
C VAL A 119 -5.16 17.54 5.32
N ALA A 120 -5.51 18.22 4.22
CA ALA A 120 -5.40 19.66 4.09
C ALA A 120 -6.77 20.28 3.83
N VAL A 121 -7.10 21.33 4.58
CA VAL A 121 -8.22 22.24 4.32
C VAL A 121 -7.66 23.63 4.05
N ALA A 122 -7.87 24.17 2.86
CA ALA A 122 -7.39 25.50 2.50
C ALA A 122 -8.13 26.61 3.24
N ALA A 123 -7.46 27.76 3.41
CA ALA A 123 -8.02 28.94 4.05
C ALA A 123 -9.29 29.45 3.33
N TRP A 124 -9.39 29.23 2.01
CA TRP A 124 -10.55 29.62 1.21
C TRP A 124 -11.73 28.65 1.26
N ALA A 125 -11.64 27.56 2.04
CA ALA A 125 -12.82 26.75 2.37
C ALA A 125 -13.91 27.65 2.94
N ARG A 126 -15.18 27.40 2.59
CA ARG A 126 -16.27 28.32 2.89
C ARG A 126 -17.46 27.63 3.54
N SER A 127 -18.02 28.24 4.58
CA SER A 127 -19.29 27.80 5.18
C SER A 127 -20.47 28.04 4.23
N ALA A 128 -21.32 27.04 4.04
CA ALA A 128 -22.59 27.18 3.34
C ALA A 128 -23.63 27.98 4.16
N ALA A 129 -23.49 28.00 5.49
CA ALA A 129 -24.42 28.66 6.39
C ALA A 129 -24.08 30.15 6.61
N SER A 130 -22.84 30.47 6.96
CA SER A 130 -22.40 31.84 7.26
C SER A 130 -21.73 32.52 6.07
N GLY A 131 -21.22 31.75 5.09
CA GLY A 131 -20.41 32.28 4.01
C GLY A 131 -18.99 32.68 4.43
N GLU A 132 -18.61 32.45 5.70
CA GLU A 132 -17.28 32.71 6.24
C GLU A 132 -16.26 31.74 5.67
N THR A 133 -14.99 32.16 5.67
CA THR A 133 -13.84 31.33 5.32
C THR A 133 -13.01 31.02 6.55
N LEU A 134 -12.10 30.05 6.45
CA LEU A 134 -11.13 29.80 7.53
C LEU A 134 -10.14 30.97 7.66
N GLU A 135 -9.67 31.23 8.87
CA GLU A 135 -8.63 32.26 9.12
C GLU A 135 -7.27 31.86 8.54
N ALA A 136 -6.97 30.56 8.57
CA ALA A 136 -5.74 29.95 8.10
C ALA A 136 -6.03 28.53 7.60
N PRO A 137 -5.19 27.97 6.71
CA PRO A 137 -5.35 26.58 6.31
C PRO A 137 -5.10 25.63 7.48
N GLN A 138 -5.76 24.49 7.47
CA GLN A 138 -5.67 23.47 8.50
C GLN A 138 -5.04 22.22 7.92
N LEU A 139 -3.92 21.80 8.50
CA LEU A 139 -3.13 20.65 8.06
C LEU A 139 -3.07 19.63 9.19
N ALA A 140 -3.48 18.40 8.91
CA ALA A 140 -3.38 17.29 9.84
C ALA A 140 -2.51 16.18 9.22
N PRO A 141 -1.45 15.71 9.90
CA PRO A 141 -0.69 14.57 9.42
C PRO A 141 -1.52 13.29 9.48
N LEU A 142 -1.22 12.38 8.57
CA LEU A 142 -1.74 11.02 8.51
C LEU A 142 -0.57 10.09 8.23
N THR A 143 -0.20 9.22 9.16
CA THR A 143 0.90 8.26 8.98
C THR A 143 0.32 6.86 8.80
N VAL A 144 0.67 6.20 7.69
CA VAL A 144 0.22 4.83 7.42
C VAL A 144 1.08 3.87 8.22
N SER A 145 0.45 2.94 8.94
CA SER A 145 1.14 1.94 9.73
C SER A 145 2.05 1.05 8.88
N ARG A 146 3.09 0.50 9.51
CA ARG A 146 3.90 -0.60 8.96
C ARG A 146 3.44 -1.97 9.44
N SER A 147 2.42 -2.02 10.29
CA SER A 147 1.90 -3.27 10.81
C SER A 147 1.26 -4.09 9.67
N PRO A 148 1.48 -5.41 9.60
CA PRO A 148 0.82 -6.25 8.60
C PRO A 148 -0.71 -6.12 8.62
N GLU A 149 -1.30 -5.82 9.77
CA GLU A 149 -2.74 -5.69 9.98
C GLU A 149 -3.33 -4.42 9.34
N ALA A 150 -2.50 -3.44 8.97
CA ALA A 150 -2.94 -2.17 8.39
C ALA A 150 -3.24 -2.23 6.88
N GLY A 151 -3.13 -3.41 6.28
CA GLY A 151 -3.61 -3.69 4.93
C GLY A 151 -2.61 -4.48 4.10
N GLY A 152 -3.14 -5.28 3.18
CA GLY A 152 -2.36 -6.23 2.38
C GLY A 152 -2.50 -5.98 0.89
N ALA A 153 -1.39 -6.03 0.17
CA ALA A 153 -1.33 -5.99 -1.28
C ALA A 153 -0.46 -7.13 -1.82
N VAL A 154 -0.77 -7.60 -3.03
CA VAL A 154 0.07 -8.60 -3.70
C VAL A 154 1.43 -7.99 -4.00
N ARG A 155 2.48 -8.62 -3.50
CA ARG A 155 3.88 -8.26 -3.80
C ARG A 155 4.43 -9.04 -4.99
N GLY A 156 3.96 -10.26 -5.21
CA GLY A 156 4.37 -11.10 -6.32
C GLY A 156 3.98 -12.57 -6.15
N ALA A 157 4.38 -13.42 -7.09
CA ALA A 157 4.14 -14.85 -7.03
C ALA A 157 5.32 -15.68 -7.50
N TRP A 158 5.26 -16.97 -7.15
CA TRP A 158 6.12 -18.02 -7.66
C TRP A 158 5.23 -19.13 -8.21
N PRO A 159 5.35 -19.49 -9.50
CA PRO A 159 6.21 -18.86 -10.51
C PRO A 159 5.84 -17.39 -10.78
N PRO A 160 6.82 -16.54 -11.16
CA PRO A 160 6.56 -15.14 -11.47
C PRO A 160 5.83 -14.99 -12.81
N ASP A 161 5.18 -13.84 -13.01
CA ASP A 161 4.46 -13.53 -14.25
C ASP A 161 5.42 -13.56 -15.46
N GLY A 162 4.98 -14.25 -16.52
CA GLY A 162 5.77 -14.50 -17.73
C GLY A 162 6.82 -15.60 -17.61
N ALA A 163 6.89 -16.33 -16.49
CA ALA A 163 7.82 -17.46 -16.37
C ALA A 163 7.49 -18.57 -17.38
N ASP A 164 8.53 -19.16 -17.97
CA ASP A 164 8.42 -20.27 -18.92
C ASP A 164 9.24 -21.46 -18.43
N ALA A 165 9.02 -22.62 -19.04
CA ALA A 165 9.71 -23.87 -18.74
C ALA A 165 9.66 -24.29 -17.26
N VAL A 166 8.61 -23.88 -16.54
CA VAL A 166 8.46 -24.19 -15.11
C VAL A 166 8.18 -25.69 -14.91
N ASP A 167 8.79 -26.29 -13.90
CA ASP A 167 8.58 -27.70 -13.56
C ASP A 167 7.11 -28.03 -13.30
N ALA A 168 6.54 -28.96 -14.08
CA ALA A 168 5.16 -29.39 -13.94
C ALA A 168 4.91 -30.21 -12.65
N GLU A 169 5.95 -30.78 -12.04
CA GLU A 169 5.88 -31.57 -10.80
C GLU A 169 6.11 -30.76 -9.53
N MET A 170 6.06 -29.42 -9.61
CA MET A 170 6.28 -28.55 -8.46
C MET A 170 5.36 -28.87 -7.26
N SER A 171 5.95 -28.90 -6.07
CA SER A 171 5.21 -29.22 -4.84
C SER A 171 4.33 -28.08 -4.32
N ALA A 172 4.60 -26.83 -4.72
CA ALA A 172 3.88 -25.66 -4.28
C ALA A 172 4.11 -24.44 -5.19
N LEU A 173 3.08 -23.60 -5.28
CA LEU A 173 3.10 -22.25 -5.81
C LEU A 173 2.87 -21.27 -4.66
N PHE A 174 3.30 -20.03 -4.83
CA PHE A 174 3.24 -19.02 -3.78
C PHE A 174 2.71 -17.71 -4.33
N VAL A 175 1.89 -17.01 -3.55
CA VAL A 175 1.57 -15.58 -3.74
C VAL A 175 1.96 -14.86 -2.46
N ALA A 176 2.82 -13.86 -2.56
CA ALA A 176 3.27 -13.06 -1.44
C ALA A 176 2.43 -11.80 -1.30
N PHE A 177 2.11 -11.46 -0.06
CA PHE A 177 1.41 -10.26 0.36
C PHE A 177 2.30 -9.48 1.33
N ASP A 178 2.30 -8.16 1.21
CA ASP A 178 3.06 -7.29 2.13
C ASP A 178 2.40 -7.11 3.50
N GLY A 179 1.12 -7.47 3.63
CA GLY A 179 0.34 -7.43 4.86
C GLY A 179 -0.54 -8.66 5.06
N ALA A 180 -1.35 -8.63 6.09
CA ALA A 180 -2.25 -9.70 6.47
C ALA A 180 -3.46 -9.75 5.54
N ILE A 181 -3.84 -10.97 5.16
CA ILE A 181 -5.03 -11.27 4.35
C ILE A 181 -5.95 -12.24 5.08
N GLU A 182 -7.22 -12.27 4.68
CA GLU A 182 -8.13 -13.35 5.05
C GLU A 182 -7.67 -14.69 4.44
N ASP A 183 -8.42 -15.77 4.70
CA ASP A 183 -8.08 -17.11 4.24
C ASP A 183 -7.92 -17.17 2.69
N PRO A 184 -6.69 -17.42 2.17
CA PRO A 184 -6.45 -17.42 0.74
C PRO A 184 -7.17 -18.55 0.01
N SER A 185 -7.63 -19.59 0.71
CA SER A 185 -8.41 -20.68 0.11
C SER A 185 -9.72 -20.18 -0.50
N ARG A 186 -10.22 -19.01 -0.09
CA ARG A 186 -11.44 -18.41 -0.59
C ARG A 186 -11.31 -17.76 -1.96
N ALA A 187 -10.13 -17.24 -2.32
CA ALA A 187 -10.01 -16.31 -3.44
C ALA A 187 -8.70 -16.39 -4.23
N VAL A 188 -7.71 -17.17 -3.76
CA VAL A 188 -6.48 -17.43 -4.52
C VAL A 188 -6.68 -18.74 -5.29
N ARG A 189 -6.44 -18.70 -6.61
CA ARG A 189 -6.70 -19.81 -7.52
C ARG A 189 -5.52 -20.08 -8.44
N LEU A 190 -5.41 -21.34 -8.86
CA LEU A 190 -4.62 -21.72 -10.00
C LEU A 190 -5.57 -22.18 -11.11
N ARG A 191 -5.41 -21.63 -12.31
CA ARG A 191 -6.16 -22.01 -13.50
C ARG A 191 -5.23 -22.43 -14.62
N ARG A 192 -5.69 -23.33 -15.47
CA ARG A 192 -5.11 -23.52 -16.80
C ARG A 192 -5.67 -22.46 -17.73
N GLU A 193 -4.84 -21.93 -18.63
CA GLU A 193 -5.32 -21.04 -19.67
C GLU A 193 -6.38 -21.77 -20.53
N GLY A 194 -7.57 -21.19 -20.63
CA GLY A 194 -8.78 -21.89 -21.10
C GLY A 194 -9.86 -22.08 -20.02
N GLY A 195 -9.57 -21.74 -18.76
CA GLY A 195 -10.56 -21.54 -17.69
C GLY A 195 -10.77 -22.72 -16.73
N GLU A 196 -10.05 -23.83 -16.92
CA GLU A 196 -10.10 -24.97 -16.00
C GLU A 196 -9.41 -24.62 -14.68
N VAL A 197 -10.13 -24.71 -13.55
CA VAL A 197 -9.56 -24.51 -12.22
C VAL A 197 -8.76 -25.75 -11.82
N VAL A 198 -7.48 -25.57 -11.51
CA VAL A 198 -6.61 -26.62 -11.01
C VAL A 198 -6.89 -26.83 -9.53
N ALA A 199 -7.18 -28.07 -9.14
CA ALA A 199 -7.43 -28.41 -7.74
C ALA A 199 -6.15 -28.22 -6.91
N THR A 200 -6.23 -27.31 -5.94
CA THR A 200 -5.12 -26.96 -5.04
C THR A 200 -5.58 -26.98 -3.59
N ASP A 201 -4.67 -27.32 -2.67
CA ASP A 201 -4.82 -27.03 -1.25
C ASP A 201 -4.13 -25.71 -0.94
N ALA A 202 -4.91 -24.69 -0.57
CA ALA A 202 -4.45 -23.34 -0.32
C ALA A 202 -4.50 -23.00 1.18
N HIS A 203 -3.44 -22.37 1.70
CA HIS A 203 -3.34 -21.91 3.08
C HIS A 203 -2.34 -20.76 3.17
N ALA A 204 -2.38 -19.99 4.26
CA ALA A 204 -1.44 -18.91 4.51
C ALA A 204 -0.34 -19.34 5.50
N LEU A 205 0.88 -18.83 5.32
CA LEU A 205 1.98 -18.91 6.27
C LEU A 205 2.95 -17.74 6.09
N PRO A 206 3.75 -17.37 7.10
CA PRO A 206 4.76 -16.31 6.96
C PRO A 206 5.69 -16.59 5.78
N CYS A 207 5.92 -15.62 4.91
CA CYS A 207 6.74 -15.83 3.71
C CYS A 207 8.17 -16.29 4.02
N ALA A 208 8.71 -15.89 5.17
CA ALA A 208 10.01 -16.35 5.65
C ALA A 208 10.06 -17.88 5.87
N ASP A 209 8.95 -18.50 6.28
CA ASP A 209 8.82 -19.95 6.44
C ASP A 209 8.65 -20.66 5.09
N ALA A 210 8.10 -19.96 4.09
CA ALA A 210 8.02 -20.42 2.70
C ALA A 210 9.36 -20.36 1.95
N GLU A 211 10.39 -19.75 2.57
CA GLU A 211 11.72 -19.50 2.02
C GLU A 211 11.73 -18.84 0.64
N THR A 212 10.71 -18.04 0.33
CA THR A 212 10.58 -17.41 -1.01
C THR A 212 10.68 -15.88 -0.95
N TRP A 213 10.11 -15.24 0.08
CA TRP A 213 10.29 -13.80 0.37
C TRP A 213 10.77 -13.59 1.81
N PRO A 214 11.46 -12.47 2.10
CA PRO A 214 12.04 -12.22 3.43
C PRO A 214 10.99 -11.98 4.52
N ASP A 215 9.86 -11.38 4.17
CA ASP A 215 8.79 -10.99 5.09
C ASP A 215 7.42 -11.01 4.39
N GLY A 216 6.37 -10.69 5.15
CA GLY A 216 4.98 -10.71 4.69
C GLY A 216 4.31 -12.06 4.89
N LEU A 217 3.12 -12.19 4.32
CA LEU A 217 2.30 -13.41 4.39
C LEU A 217 2.25 -14.05 2.99
N CYS A 218 2.44 -15.36 2.92
CA CYS A 218 2.43 -16.10 1.67
C CYS A 218 1.22 -17.04 1.63
N ALA A 219 0.39 -16.91 0.59
CA ALA A 219 -0.55 -17.95 0.21
C ALA A 219 0.20 -19.06 -0.51
N VAL A 220 0.11 -20.28 0.02
CA VAL A 220 0.75 -21.48 -0.53
C VAL A 220 -0.31 -22.35 -1.17
N LEU A 221 -0.19 -22.54 -2.48
CA LEU A 221 -1.07 -23.40 -3.27
C LEU A 221 -0.33 -24.70 -3.57
N ARG A 222 -0.81 -25.82 -3.07
CA ARG A 222 -0.28 -27.15 -3.40
C ARG A 222 -1.19 -27.82 -4.42
N PRO A 223 -0.76 -28.00 -5.68
CA PRO A 223 -1.51 -28.78 -6.66
C PRO A 223 -1.74 -30.20 -6.14
N ARG A 224 -2.98 -30.71 -6.27
CA ARG A 224 -3.31 -32.09 -5.86
C ARG A 224 -2.82 -33.14 -6.84
N ALA A 225 -2.42 -32.72 -8.03
CA ALA A 225 -1.80 -33.51 -9.07
C ALA A 225 -0.76 -32.65 -9.80
N PRO A 226 0.24 -33.27 -10.47
CA PRO A 226 1.14 -32.54 -11.35
C PRO A 226 0.38 -31.67 -12.36
N LEU A 227 0.94 -30.52 -12.69
CA LEU A 227 0.39 -29.63 -13.70
C LEU A 227 0.51 -30.27 -15.09
N ALA A 228 -0.33 -29.84 -16.04
CA ALA A 228 -0.22 -30.31 -17.41
C ALA A 228 1.11 -29.82 -18.02
N PRO A 229 1.97 -30.68 -18.58
CA PRO A 229 3.20 -30.24 -19.24
C PRO A 229 2.92 -29.34 -20.46
N GLY A 230 3.85 -28.45 -20.78
CA GLY A 230 3.79 -27.55 -21.94
C GLY A 230 2.56 -26.64 -21.97
N SER A 231 1.96 -26.37 -20.82
CA SER A 231 0.67 -25.70 -20.72
C SER A 231 0.79 -24.38 -19.98
N ALA A 232 0.08 -23.37 -20.47
CA ALA A 232 -0.05 -22.09 -19.80
C ALA A 232 -1.03 -22.19 -18.62
N HIS A 233 -0.65 -21.55 -17.52
CA HIS A 233 -1.39 -21.48 -16.28
C HIS A 233 -1.41 -20.04 -15.77
N VAL A 234 -2.39 -19.73 -14.92
CA VAL A 234 -2.58 -18.42 -14.30
C VAL A 234 -2.83 -18.62 -12.81
N ILE A 235 -1.99 -18.00 -11.97
CA ILE A 235 -2.29 -17.78 -10.56
C ILE A 235 -3.13 -16.50 -10.48
N GLU A 236 -4.30 -16.57 -9.87
CA GLU A 236 -5.24 -15.46 -9.76
C GLU A 236 -5.52 -15.16 -8.28
N VAL A 237 -5.55 -13.88 -7.94
CA VAL A 237 -6.12 -13.36 -6.71
C VAL A 237 -7.41 -12.65 -7.10
N GLU A 238 -8.54 -13.24 -6.73
CA GLU A 238 -9.86 -12.71 -7.03
C GLU A 238 -10.20 -11.50 -6.12
N THR A 239 -11.18 -10.69 -6.54
CA THR A 239 -11.59 -9.46 -5.85
C THR A 239 -12.22 -9.68 -4.48
N ASP A 240 -12.64 -10.90 -4.18
CA ASP A 240 -13.22 -11.31 -2.91
C ASP A 240 -12.17 -11.62 -1.85
N LEU A 241 -10.87 -11.67 -2.20
CA LEU A 241 -9.82 -11.69 -1.19
C LEU A 241 -9.74 -10.33 -0.51
N LEU A 242 -10.04 -10.32 0.79
CA LEU A 242 -9.93 -9.13 1.62
C LEU A 242 -8.66 -9.18 2.48
N ASP A 243 -8.15 -8.00 2.81
CA ASP A 243 -7.11 -7.84 3.80
C ASP A 243 -7.66 -7.78 5.24
N ALA A 244 -6.75 -7.63 6.21
CA ALA A 244 -7.10 -7.46 7.61
C ALA A 244 -7.91 -6.20 7.92
N THR A 245 -8.08 -5.27 6.98
CA THR A 245 -8.87 -4.03 7.11
C THR A 245 -10.18 -4.07 6.33
N GLY A 246 -10.42 -5.16 5.59
CA GLY A 246 -11.61 -5.39 4.78
C GLY A 246 -11.52 -4.81 3.37
N ALA A 247 -10.37 -4.26 2.99
CA ALA A 247 -10.14 -3.76 1.65
C ALA A 247 -9.84 -4.93 0.69
N PRO A 248 -10.28 -4.85 -0.57
CA PRO A 248 -9.98 -5.88 -1.57
C PRO A 248 -8.49 -5.86 -1.94
N VAL A 249 -7.91 -7.05 -2.03
CA VAL A 249 -6.49 -7.25 -2.39
C VAL A 249 -6.34 -7.49 -3.90
N GLY A 250 -7.34 -8.11 -4.52
CA GLY A 250 -7.43 -8.35 -5.96
C GLY A 250 -8.23 -7.25 -6.70
N PRO A 251 -8.33 -7.34 -8.04
CA PRO A 251 -7.90 -8.46 -8.87
C PRO A 251 -6.40 -8.40 -9.19
N TRP A 252 -5.74 -9.56 -9.21
CA TRP A 252 -4.34 -9.68 -9.63
C TRP A 252 -4.09 -11.04 -10.29
N ALA A 253 -3.15 -11.12 -11.24
CA ALA A 253 -2.80 -12.37 -11.90
C ALA A 253 -1.32 -12.48 -12.27
N ALA A 254 -0.78 -13.68 -12.23
CA ALA A 254 0.52 -14.05 -12.81
C ALA A 254 0.38 -15.28 -13.71
N ARG A 255 0.90 -15.19 -14.92
CA ARG A 255 0.88 -16.23 -15.94
C ARG A 255 2.22 -16.94 -16.00
N PHE A 256 2.20 -18.26 -16.20
CA PHE A 256 3.42 -19.02 -16.45
C PHE A 256 3.14 -20.23 -17.33
N THR A 257 4.16 -20.75 -17.97
CA THR A 257 4.08 -21.95 -18.81
C THR A 257 4.93 -23.06 -18.21
N THR A 258 4.34 -24.25 -18.09
CA THR A 258 5.06 -25.44 -17.64
C THR A 258 5.91 -26.02 -18.78
N ARG A 259 7.00 -26.68 -18.42
CA ARG A 259 7.87 -27.37 -19.38
C ARG A 259 7.15 -28.55 -20.06
N LEU A 260 7.51 -28.85 -21.31
CA LEU A 260 6.97 -29.98 -22.07
C LEU A 260 7.42 -31.35 -21.52
N ASP A 261 8.69 -31.45 -21.15
CA ASP A 261 9.33 -32.68 -20.67
C ASP A 261 10.03 -32.42 -19.33
N ALA A 262 10.43 -33.48 -18.61
CA ALA A 262 11.35 -33.38 -17.48
C ALA A 262 12.76 -32.99 -17.99
N GLY A 263 12.92 -31.71 -18.35
CA GLY A 263 14.17 -31.15 -18.85
C GLY A 263 15.18 -30.87 -17.74
N GLU A 264 16.36 -30.40 -18.12
CA GLU A 264 17.46 -30.05 -17.20
C GLU A 264 17.06 -28.89 -16.26
N PRO A 265 17.33 -28.98 -14.95
CA PRO A 265 16.97 -27.92 -14.01
C PRO A 265 17.65 -26.58 -14.34
N PRO A 266 17.19 -25.47 -13.74
CA PRO A 266 17.84 -24.17 -13.91
C PRO A 266 19.34 -24.25 -13.62
N ALA A 267 20.16 -23.76 -14.55
CA ALA A 267 21.61 -23.75 -14.42
C ALA A 267 22.13 -22.34 -14.17
N PRO A 268 23.19 -22.16 -13.36
CA PRO A 268 23.85 -20.87 -13.22
C PRO A 268 24.43 -20.37 -14.55
N LEU A 269 24.31 -19.07 -14.81
CA LEU A 269 24.94 -18.39 -15.93
C LEU A 269 26.18 -17.63 -15.47
N ALA A 270 27.28 -17.82 -16.19
CA ALA A 270 28.50 -17.05 -15.96
C ALA A 270 28.25 -15.57 -16.29
N LEU A 271 28.60 -14.69 -15.34
CA LEU A 271 28.49 -13.25 -15.49
C LEU A 271 29.86 -12.63 -15.76
N THR A 272 29.87 -11.57 -16.57
CA THR A 272 31.04 -10.68 -16.65
C THR A 272 31.00 -9.74 -15.46
N CYS A 273 31.94 -9.90 -14.54
CA CYS A 273 32.03 -9.05 -13.36
C CYS A 273 32.55 -7.66 -13.70
N HIS A 274 32.04 -6.66 -12.98
CA HIS A 274 32.58 -5.29 -13.02
C HIS A 274 34.00 -5.25 -12.46
N PRO A 275 34.80 -4.20 -12.75
CA PRO A 275 36.21 -4.12 -12.32
C PRO A 275 36.42 -4.29 -10.81
N ASP A 276 35.47 -3.84 -9.99
CA ASP A 276 35.54 -3.90 -8.52
C ASP A 276 34.86 -5.15 -7.94
N GLU A 277 34.29 -6.00 -8.79
CA GLU A 277 33.63 -7.25 -8.39
C GLU A 277 34.60 -8.43 -8.46
N GLN A 278 34.46 -9.35 -7.50
CA GLN A 278 35.14 -10.64 -7.48
C GLN A 278 34.25 -11.69 -8.14
N ALA A 279 34.83 -12.52 -9.00
CA ALA A 279 34.12 -13.62 -9.64
C ALA A 279 33.85 -14.77 -8.66
N LEU A 280 32.62 -15.28 -8.68
CA LEU A 280 32.17 -16.50 -8.03
C LEU A 280 31.81 -17.54 -9.10
N GLU A 281 31.70 -18.80 -8.70
CA GLU A 281 31.28 -19.89 -9.61
C GLU A 281 29.91 -19.61 -10.26
N VAL A 282 29.01 -18.97 -9.51
CA VAL A 282 27.61 -18.73 -9.91
C VAL A 282 27.28 -17.24 -10.08
N GLY A 283 28.28 -16.36 -10.17
CA GLY A 283 28.05 -14.92 -10.37
C GLY A 283 29.22 -14.02 -9.95
N CYS A 284 28.90 -12.84 -9.45
CA CYS A 284 29.86 -11.81 -9.04
C CYS A 284 29.54 -11.30 -7.64
N THR A 285 30.55 -10.85 -6.91
CA THR A 285 30.35 -10.22 -5.60
C THR A 285 31.15 -8.93 -5.45
N LEU A 286 30.51 -7.90 -4.92
CA LEU A 286 31.16 -6.66 -4.50
C LEU A 286 31.22 -6.64 -2.98
N VAL A 287 32.43 -6.62 -2.44
CA VAL A 287 32.68 -6.56 -0.99
C VAL A 287 33.13 -5.15 -0.63
N ASP A 288 32.43 -4.56 0.33
CA ASP A 288 32.74 -3.26 0.94
C ASP A 288 32.83 -3.44 2.46
N ASP A 289 33.36 -2.44 3.17
CA ASP A 289 33.61 -2.46 4.62
C ASP A 289 32.34 -2.71 5.44
N ARG A 290 31.16 -2.42 4.88
CA ARG A 290 29.87 -2.55 5.58
C ARG A 290 28.85 -3.40 4.83
N SER A 291 29.17 -3.86 3.63
CA SER A 291 28.20 -4.56 2.80
C SER A 291 28.82 -5.57 1.86
N VAL A 292 28.04 -6.60 1.52
CA VAL A 292 28.38 -7.54 0.45
C VAL A 292 27.21 -7.57 -0.52
N THR A 293 27.47 -7.29 -1.78
CA THR A 293 26.49 -7.40 -2.87
C THR A 293 26.80 -8.62 -3.71
N PHE A 294 25.79 -9.40 -4.07
CA PHE A 294 25.85 -10.55 -4.95
C PHE A 294 25.05 -10.26 -6.21
N ARG A 295 25.65 -10.50 -7.38
CA ARG A 295 25.00 -10.50 -8.69
C ARG A 295 25.02 -11.94 -9.20
N LEU A 296 23.85 -12.52 -9.41
CA LEU A 296 23.66 -13.91 -9.78
C LEU A 296 22.80 -13.97 -11.04
N ALA A 297 23.01 -15.00 -11.87
CA ALA A 297 22.21 -15.25 -13.06
C ALA A 297 21.97 -16.75 -13.25
N ALA A 298 20.81 -17.09 -13.81
CA ALA A 298 20.41 -18.45 -14.15
C ALA A 298 19.74 -18.49 -15.52
N THR A 299 19.63 -19.69 -16.11
CA THR A 299 19.04 -19.91 -17.44
C THR A 299 17.55 -19.61 -17.54
N GLU A 300 16.84 -19.59 -16.41
CA GLU A 300 15.40 -19.41 -16.31
C GLU A 300 15.01 -18.78 -14.97
N ALA A 301 13.71 -18.58 -14.73
CA ALA A 301 13.23 -18.05 -13.46
C ALA A 301 13.70 -18.93 -12.28
N VAL A 302 14.24 -18.31 -11.24
CA VAL A 302 14.71 -19.02 -10.04
C VAL A 302 14.32 -18.29 -8.76
N ARG A 303 14.29 -19.04 -7.66
CA ARG A 303 14.30 -18.48 -6.31
C ARG A 303 15.74 -18.54 -5.81
N VAL A 304 16.26 -17.41 -5.37
CA VAL A 304 17.64 -17.26 -4.93
C VAL A 304 17.68 -17.14 -3.42
N ARG A 305 18.45 -18.02 -2.79
CA ARG A 305 18.79 -17.96 -1.36
C ARG A 305 20.29 -17.79 -1.22
N VAL A 306 20.70 -16.73 -0.52
CA VAL A 306 22.09 -16.51 -0.13
C VAL A 306 22.20 -16.52 1.38
N GLU A 307 23.12 -17.33 1.91
CA GLU A 307 23.45 -17.34 3.32
C GLU A 307 24.87 -16.83 3.51
N ALA A 308 25.02 -15.75 4.29
CA ALA A 308 26.33 -15.21 4.62
C ALA A 308 26.27 -14.48 5.96
N ALA A 309 27.35 -14.61 6.75
CA ALA A 309 27.48 -14.02 8.08
C ALA A 309 26.28 -14.32 9.02
N GLY A 310 25.73 -15.53 8.96
CA GLY A 310 24.57 -15.94 9.77
C GLY A 310 23.24 -15.29 9.35
N ARG A 311 23.21 -14.58 8.23
CA ARG A 311 22.01 -13.95 7.66
C ARG A 311 21.59 -14.68 6.40
N ARG A 312 20.28 -14.70 6.15
CA ARG A 312 19.67 -15.27 4.96
C ARG A 312 19.02 -14.18 4.14
N LEU A 313 19.38 -14.10 2.85
CA LEU A 313 18.74 -13.28 1.85
C LEU A 313 17.92 -14.16 0.92
N LEU A 314 16.71 -13.70 0.60
CA LEU A 314 15.79 -14.39 -0.29
C LEU A 314 15.36 -13.42 -1.39
N ALA A 315 15.31 -13.89 -2.63
CA ALA A 315 14.79 -13.16 -3.77
C ALA A 315 14.12 -14.09 -4.77
N VAL A 316 13.10 -13.60 -5.46
CA VAL A 316 12.57 -14.21 -6.68
C VAL A 316 13.23 -13.51 -7.86
N ALA A 317 13.79 -14.27 -8.80
CA ALA A 317 14.47 -13.80 -10.00
C ALA A 317 13.67 -14.22 -11.23
N PRO A 318 12.71 -13.40 -11.70
CA PRO A 318 11.77 -13.81 -12.76
C PRO A 318 12.41 -14.16 -14.10
N ARG A 319 13.59 -13.62 -14.37
CA ARG A 319 14.35 -13.86 -15.61
C ARG A 319 15.71 -14.50 -15.33
N GLY A 320 15.87 -15.07 -14.13
CA GLY A 320 17.10 -15.69 -13.70
C GLY A 320 18.15 -14.74 -13.14
N ASP A 321 18.03 -13.42 -13.35
CA ASP A 321 18.93 -12.43 -12.77
C ASP A 321 18.48 -11.96 -11.38
N ALA A 322 19.42 -11.91 -10.43
CA ALA A 322 19.20 -11.40 -9.09
C ALA A 322 20.37 -10.56 -8.61
N THR A 323 20.06 -9.45 -7.94
CA THR A 323 21.02 -8.70 -7.13
C THR A 323 20.57 -8.71 -5.68
N LEU A 324 21.40 -9.23 -4.78
CA LEU A 324 21.10 -9.25 -3.35
C LEU A 324 22.21 -8.54 -2.58
N ARG A 325 21.84 -7.74 -1.58
CA ARG A 325 22.79 -6.94 -0.79
C ARG A 325 22.62 -7.24 0.69
N LEU A 326 23.72 -7.55 1.35
CA LEU A 326 23.86 -7.59 2.81
C LEU A 326 24.43 -6.26 3.26
N ASP A 327 23.72 -5.53 4.11
CA ASP A 327 24.20 -4.31 4.74
C ASP A 327 24.48 -4.49 6.24
N GLY A 328 25.25 -3.58 6.84
CA GLY A 328 25.47 -3.57 8.29
C GLY A 328 26.30 -4.75 8.78
N LEU A 329 27.30 -5.16 8.00
CA LEU A 329 28.37 -6.05 8.46
C LEU A 329 29.27 -5.21 9.38
N SER A 330 29.31 -5.52 10.67
CA SER A 330 30.24 -4.85 11.59
C SER A 330 31.64 -5.49 11.49
N PRO A 331 32.72 -4.75 11.76
CA PRO A 331 34.08 -5.30 11.78
C PRO A 331 34.26 -6.49 12.75
N GLU A 332 33.39 -6.59 13.76
CA GLU A 332 33.39 -7.65 14.78
C GLU A 332 32.82 -8.99 14.26
N ALA A 333 32.21 -9.03 13.07
CA ALA A 333 31.68 -10.26 12.47
C ALA A 333 32.75 -11.07 11.69
N THR A 334 34.04 -10.80 11.89
CA THR A 334 35.12 -11.56 11.26
C THR A 334 35.32 -12.91 11.95
N VAL A 335 34.73 -13.97 11.39
CA VAL A 335 35.23 -15.33 11.62
C VAL A 335 36.60 -15.40 10.95
N ARG A 336 37.67 -15.44 11.76
CA ARG A 336 39.01 -15.75 11.24
C ARG A 336 39.01 -17.21 10.76
N PRO A 337 39.64 -17.51 9.62
CA PRO A 337 39.69 -18.86 9.04
C PRO A 337 40.39 -19.87 9.95
#